data_AF-W6S6L0-F1
#
_entry.id   AF-W6S6L0-F1
#
_cell.length_a   1.000
_cell.length_b   1.000
_cell.length_c   1.000
_cell.angle_alpha   90.00
_cell.angle_beta   90.00
_cell.angle_gamma   90.00
#
_symmetry.space_group_name_H-M   'P 1'
#
loop_
_entity.id
_entity.type
_entity.pdbx_description
1 polymer ?
#
loop_
_entity_poly.entity_id
_entity_poly.type
_entity_poly.pdbx_seq_one_letter_code
_entity_poly.pdbx_strand_id
1 'polypeptide(L)' 'MKTRGEWDRYGRPKIQLPENFDKVVGRWKAGEITAVNAMELTKLKKTTFYNIVKNR' A
#
# COMPACT_ATOMS: atom_id res chain seq x y z
N MET A 1 30.16 8.78 19.48
CA MET A 1 29.69 7.47 18.96
C MET A 1 28.21 7.39 19.32
N LYS A 2 27.28 7.33 18.35
CA LYS A 2 25.82 7.30 18.65
C LYS A 2 25.45 6.00 19.36
N THR A 3 24.63 6.08 20.41
CA THR A 3 24.21 4.94 21.21
C THR A 3 23.25 4.03 20.43
N ARG A 4 23.37 2.69 20.59
CA ARG A 4 22.48 1.69 19.98
C ARG A 4 21.04 1.94 20.45
N GLY A 5 20.25 2.66 19.64
CA GLY A 5 18.87 3.03 19.96
C GLY A 5 18.36 4.23 19.15
N GLU A 6 19.26 5.14 18.75
CA GLU A 6 18.89 6.31 17.92
C GLU A 6 18.61 5.97 16.44
N TRP A 7 18.82 4.70 16.04
CA TRP A 7 18.55 4.19 14.69
C TRP A 7 17.13 3.66 14.52
N ASP A 8 16.35 3.55 15.61
CA ASP A 8 14.99 2.97 15.58
C ASP A 8 14.02 3.79 14.70
N ARG A 9 14.31 5.08 14.53
CA ARG A 9 13.55 6.00 13.66
C ARG A 9 14.11 6.11 12.24
N TYR A 10 15.22 5.44 11.92
CA TYR A 10 15.77 5.40 10.57
C TYR A 10 15.06 4.31 9.76
N GLY A 11 14.13 4.71 8.91
CA GLY A 11 13.41 3.81 8.01
C GLY A 11 12.54 4.58 7.02
N ARG A 12 12.16 3.94 5.91
CA ARG A 12 11.22 4.55 4.96
C ARG A 12 9.86 4.75 5.65
N PRO A 13 9.30 5.97 5.71
CA PRO A 13 7.99 6.17 6.27
C PRO A 13 6.97 5.26 5.57
N LYS A 14 6.07 4.66 6.36
CA LYS A 14 5.02 3.81 5.81
C LYS A 14 4.16 4.64 4.87
N ILE A 15 3.84 4.06 3.71
CA ILE A 15 2.95 4.69 2.74
C ILE A 15 1.58 4.85 3.40
N GLN A 16 1.05 6.07 3.39
CA GLN A 16 -0.33 6.32 3.80
C GLN A 16 -1.24 5.73 2.74
N LEU A 17 -2.03 4.73 3.12
CA LEU A 17 -3.03 4.17 2.23
C LEU A 17 -4.16 5.19 2.05
N PRO A 18 -4.67 5.35 0.83
CA PRO A 18 -5.85 6.16 0.63
C PRO A 18 -7.08 5.43 1.18
N GLU A 19 -8.03 6.14 1.78
CA GLU A 19 -9.25 5.56 2.41
C GLU A 19 -10.10 4.72 1.44
N ASN A 20 -10.02 5.01 0.15
CA ASN A 20 -10.72 4.28 -0.90
C ASN A 20 -10.09 2.91 -1.24
N PHE A 21 -8.92 2.59 -0.69
CA PHE A 21 -8.20 1.35 -0.97
C PHE A 21 -9.01 0.10 -0.60
N ASP A 22 -9.62 0.07 0.59
CA ASP A 22 -10.44 -1.07 1.03
C ASP A 22 -11.63 -1.33 0.11
N LYS A 23 -12.31 -0.25 -0.33
CA LYS A 23 -13.42 -0.35 -1.28
C LYS A 23 -12.94 -0.89 -2.63
N VAL A 24 -11.82 -0.37 -3.12
CA VAL A 24 -11.25 -0.78 -4.42
C VAL A 24 -10.77 -2.23 -4.38
N VAL A 25 -10.07 -2.65 -3.33
CA VAL A 25 -9.61 -4.04 -3.17
C VAL A 25 -10.79 -4.99 -3.02
N GLY A 26 -11.86 -4.60 -2.33
CA GLY A 26 -13.10 -5.37 -2.26
C GLY A 26 -13.69 -5.63 -3.65
N ARG A 27 -13.86 -4.57 -4.46
CA ARG A 27 -14.36 -4.68 -5.84
C ARG A 27 -13.45 -5.51 -6.75
N TRP A 28 -12.13 -5.36 -6.60
CA TRP A 28 -11.17 -6.14 -7.36
C TRP A 28 -11.20 -7.63 -6.98
N LYS A 29 -11.30 -7.95 -5.68
CA LYS A 29 -11.47 -9.34 -5.20
C LYS A 29 -12.81 -9.94 -5.63
N ALA A 30 -13.85 -9.12 -5.76
CA ALA A 30 -15.15 -9.53 -6.31
C ALA A 30 -15.13 -9.71 -7.84
N GLY A 31 -14.05 -9.32 -8.52
CA GLY A 31 -13.94 -9.39 -9.98
C GLY A 31 -14.70 -8.28 -10.73
N GLU A 32 -15.21 -7.27 -10.02
CA GLU A 32 -15.97 -6.15 -10.61
C GLU A 32 -15.07 -5.16 -11.34
N ILE A 33 -13.81 -5.05 -10.95
CA ILE A 33 -12.81 -4.18 -11.58
C ILE A 33 -11.51 -4.93 -11.85
N THR A 34 -10.73 -4.43 -12.80
CA THR A 34 -9.40 -4.96 -13.09
C THR A 34 -8.35 -4.41 -12.10
N ALA A 35 -7.23 -5.11 -11.98
CA ALA A 35 -6.10 -4.64 -11.18
C ALA A 35 -5.57 -3.27 -11.66
N VAL A 36 -5.66 -2.99 -12.98
CA VAL A 36 -5.26 -1.70 -13.56
C VAL A 36 -6.19 -0.59 -13.09
N ASN A 37 -7.52 -0.78 -13.19
CA ASN A 37 -8.49 0.19 -12.70
C ASN A 37 -8.34 0.43 -11.18
N ALA A 38 -8.07 -0.63 -10.42
CA ALA A 38 -7.81 -0.52 -8.99
C ALA A 38 -6.56 0.34 -8.68
N MET A 39 -5.50 0.16 -9.44
CA MET A 39 -4.26 0.95 -9.31
C MET A 39 -4.48 2.42 -9.69
N GLU A 40 -5.26 2.69 -10.74
CA GLU A 40 -5.60 4.06 -11.14
C GLU A 40 -6.47 4.78 -10.10
N LEU A 41 -7.51 4.10 -9.58
CA LEU A 41 -8.41 4.65 -8.56
C LEU A 41 -7.69 4.97 -7.24
N THR A 42 -6.69 4.15 -6.88
CA THR A 42 -5.87 4.35 -5.68
C THR A 42 -4.65 5.22 -5.94
N LYS A 43 -4.36 5.57 -7.20
CA LYS A 43 -3.13 6.23 -7.67
C LYS A 43 -1.85 5.56 -7.13
N LEU A 44 -1.89 4.25 -6.94
CA LEU A 44 -0.76 3.47 -6.43
C LEU A 44 0.01 2.85 -7.59
N LYS A 45 1.34 2.81 -7.45
CA LYS A 45 2.18 2.02 -8.34
C LYS A 45 1.86 0.53 -8.15
N LYS A 46 1.97 -0.24 -9.24
CA LYS A 46 1.77 -1.70 -9.27
C LYS A 46 2.50 -2.42 -8.12
N THR A 47 3.77 -2.08 -7.90
CA THR A 47 4.59 -2.68 -6.84
C THR A 47 4.05 -2.39 -5.45
N THR A 48 3.65 -1.15 -5.18
CA THR A 48 3.04 -0.74 -3.91
C THR A 48 1.70 -1.45 -3.69
N PHE A 49 0.86 -1.53 -4.74
CA PHE A 49 -0.44 -2.20 -4.67
C PHE A 49 -0.30 -3.66 -4.24
N TYR A 50 0.54 -4.44 -4.93
CA TYR A 50 0.77 -5.84 -4.56
C TYR A 50 1.44 -6.00 -3.20
N ASN A 51 2.39 -5.13 -2.84
CA ASN A 51 3.02 -5.19 -1.52
C ASN A 51 2.01 -4.96 -0.39
N ILE A 52 1.08 -4.03 -0.57
CA ILE A 52 0.02 -3.76 0.40
C ILE A 52 -0.96 -4.93 0.47
N VAL A 53 -1.40 -5.46 -0.68
CA VAL A 53 -2.31 -6.62 -0.73
C VAL A 53 -1.67 -7.87 -0.11
N LYS A 54 -0.37 -8.07 -0.29
CA LYS A 54 0.37 -9.23 0.24
C LYS A 54 0.69 -9.10 1.74
N ASN A 55 0.93 -7.89 2.22
CA ASN A 55 1.24 -7.63 3.64
C ASN A 55 -0.02 -7.48 4.52
N ARG A 56 -1.19 -7.78 3.98
CA ARG A 56 -2.49 -7.68 4.65
C ARG A 56 -3.14 -9.05 4.72
#